data_AF-A0A945GRB2-F1
#
_entry.id   AF-A0A945GRB2-F1
#
_cell.length_a   1.000
_cell.length_b   1.000
_cell.length_c   1.000
_cell.angle_alpha   90.00
_cell.angle_beta   90.00
_cell.angle_gamma   90.00
#
_symmetry.space_group_name_H-M   'P 1'
#
loop_
_entity.id
_entity.type
_entity.pdbx_description
1 polymer ?
#
loop_
_entity_poly.entity_id
_entity_poly.type
_entity_poly.pdbx_seq_one_letter_code
_entity_poly.pdbx_strand_id
1 'polypeptide(L)'
;MKIAEIRVREEEIPLTRPYTIANASYDRVTNFVVELRAGRLRGMGVASQDDEVTGETVEMCRQALDVDALEWLAGRDVREIQSICRELGKRMKKTPAARAAVDIALHDLLGRYLEMPLVKLLGGELRGMPTSITIGIEDVESTLEEAREYLGRGFRRIKVKLGRDLEEDVERLERLREICDREIGIRVDANRGYTVEQTIDFVERTLDLD
;
A
#
# COMPACT_ATOMS: atom_id res chain seq x y z
N MET A 1 -12.60 13.56 -25.01
CA MET A 1 -11.75 12.44 -24.57
C MET A 1 -12.60 11.49 -23.74
N LYS A 2 -13.51 10.74 -24.40
CA LYS A 2 -14.57 9.99 -23.73
C LYS A 2 -14.17 8.55 -23.48
N ILE A 3 -14.43 8.04 -22.27
CA ILE A 3 -14.20 6.65 -21.89
C ILE A 3 -15.11 5.77 -22.75
N ALA A 4 -14.53 4.82 -23.46
CA ALA A 4 -15.22 3.94 -24.41
C ALA A 4 -15.20 2.48 -23.96
N GLU A 5 -14.18 2.08 -23.20
CA GLU A 5 -14.02 0.71 -22.75
C GLU A 5 -13.43 0.68 -21.34
N ILE A 6 -13.95 -0.24 -20.55
CA ILE A 6 -13.57 -0.48 -19.15
C ILE A 6 -13.22 -1.97 -19.08
N ARG A 7 -12.03 -2.28 -18.57
CA ARG A 7 -11.63 -3.66 -18.28
C ARG A 7 -11.18 -3.75 -16.85
N VAL A 8 -11.58 -4.81 -16.18
CA VAL A 8 -11.11 -5.14 -14.84
C VAL A 8 -10.61 -6.56 -14.87
N ARG A 9 -9.45 -6.78 -14.26
CA ARG A 9 -8.90 -8.12 -14.04
C ARG A 9 -8.50 -8.29 -12.60
N GLU A 10 -8.82 -9.46 -12.06
CA GLU A 10 -8.38 -9.89 -10.74
C GLU A 10 -7.07 -10.66 -10.91
N GLU A 11 -6.09 -10.35 -10.08
CA GLU A 11 -4.75 -10.92 -10.13
C GLU A 11 -4.38 -11.43 -8.74
N GLU A 12 -4.05 -12.71 -8.64
CA GLU A 12 -3.37 -13.26 -7.46
C GLU A 12 -1.86 -13.14 -7.65
N ILE A 13 -1.21 -12.39 -6.78
CA ILE A 13 0.22 -12.10 -6.84
C ILE A 13 0.91 -12.81 -5.69
N PRO A 14 1.75 -13.84 -5.95
CA PRO A 14 2.51 -14.50 -4.90
C PRO A 14 3.60 -13.56 -4.35
N LEU A 15 3.83 -13.61 -3.04
CA LEU A 15 4.93 -12.90 -2.40
C LEU A 15 6.23 -13.70 -2.53
N THR A 16 7.36 -13.00 -2.57
CA THR A 16 8.69 -13.66 -2.63
C THR A 16 9.05 -14.42 -1.36
N ARG A 17 8.39 -14.09 -0.25
CA ARG A 17 8.43 -14.78 1.04
C ARG A 17 7.14 -14.45 1.81
N PRO A 18 6.70 -15.29 2.77
CA PRO A 18 5.57 -14.97 3.63
C PRO A 18 5.80 -13.65 4.37
N TYR A 19 4.73 -12.88 4.56
CA TYR A 19 4.76 -11.60 5.26
C TYR A 19 3.77 -11.63 6.42
N THR A 20 4.28 -11.42 7.62
CA THR A 20 3.52 -11.58 8.86
C THR A 20 3.42 -10.25 9.61
N ILE A 21 2.20 -9.92 10.04
CA ILE A 21 1.88 -8.78 10.91
C ILE A 21 1.19 -9.28 12.19
N ALA A 22 0.85 -8.38 13.11
CA ALA A 22 0.31 -8.73 14.42
C ALA A 22 -0.86 -9.71 14.34
N ASN A 23 -1.79 -9.45 13.42
CA ASN A 23 -3.08 -10.14 13.29
C ASN A 23 -3.21 -11.08 12.08
N ALA A 24 -2.24 -11.13 11.17
CA ALA A 24 -2.35 -11.95 9.94
C ALA A 24 -0.98 -12.36 9.36
N SER A 25 -0.98 -13.37 8.49
CA SER A 25 0.17 -13.78 7.67
C SER A 25 -0.29 -14.03 6.23
N TYR A 26 0.52 -13.63 5.26
CA TYR A 26 0.19 -13.64 3.84
C TYR A 26 1.31 -14.27 3.02
N ASP A 27 0.98 -15.16 2.08
CA ASP A 27 1.91 -15.70 1.07
C ASP A 27 1.60 -15.19 -0.34
N ARG A 28 0.45 -14.53 -0.50
CA ARG A 28 -0.06 -13.93 -1.75
C ARG A 28 -0.99 -12.77 -1.42
N VAL A 29 -1.22 -11.92 -2.42
CA VAL A 29 -2.22 -10.85 -2.35
C VAL A 29 -3.14 -10.89 -3.57
N THR A 30 -4.41 -10.57 -3.38
CA THR A 30 -5.37 -10.40 -4.47
C THR A 30 -5.51 -8.91 -4.78
N ASN A 31 -5.20 -8.51 -6.01
CA ASN A 31 -5.36 -7.14 -6.47
C ASN A 31 -6.29 -7.09 -7.68
N PHE A 32 -6.99 -5.97 -7.86
CA PHE A 32 -7.81 -5.73 -9.06
C PHE A 32 -7.16 -4.64 -9.90
N VAL A 33 -6.87 -4.93 -11.17
CA VAL A 33 -6.33 -3.95 -12.11
C VAL A 33 -7.45 -3.41 -12.99
N VAL A 34 -7.69 -2.11 -12.88
CA VAL A 34 -8.68 -1.37 -13.67
C VAL A 34 -7.97 -0.70 -14.85
N GLU A 35 -8.51 -0.87 -16.05
CA GLU A 35 -8.06 -0.26 -17.28
C GLU A 35 -9.20 0.52 -17.93
N LEU A 36 -9.00 1.83 -18.13
CA LEU A 36 -9.93 2.72 -18.82
C LEU A 36 -9.35 3.13 -20.16
N ARG A 37 -10.11 2.98 -21.25
CA ARG A 37 -9.70 3.37 -22.59
C ARG A 37 -10.55 4.49 -23.15
N ALA A 38 -9.90 5.43 -23.82
CA ALA A 38 -10.55 6.52 -24.53
C ALA A 38 -9.75 6.83 -25.80
N GLY A 39 -10.34 6.62 -26.97
CA GLY A 39 -9.61 6.65 -28.24
C GLY A 39 -8.42 5.67 -28.24
N ARG A 40 -7.22 6.17 -28.52
CA ARG A 40 -5.96 5.39 -28.49
C ARG A 40 -5.27 5.35 -27.12
N LEU A 41 -5.79 6.09 -26.13
CA LEU A 41 -5.16 6.21 -24.82
C LEU A 41 -5.80 5.27 -23.82
N ARG A 42 -5.00 4.87 -22.83
CA ARG A 42 -5.35 3.92 -21.79
C ARG A 42 -4.79 4.42 -20.47
N GLY A 43 -5.61 4.49 -19.44
CA GLY A 43 -5.18 4.70 -18.06
C GLY A 43 -5.33 3.43 -17.22
N MET A 44 -4.48 3.25 -16.23
CA MET A 44 -4.52 2.10 -15.33
C MET A 44 -4.50 2.51 -13.87
N GLY A 45 -5.19 1.73 -13.04
CA GLY A 45 -5.11 1.81 -11.59
C GLY A 45 -5.29 0.44 -10.95
N VAL A 46 -4.92 0.32 -9.68
CA VAL A 46 -4.91 -0.96 -8.96
C VAL A 46 -5.60 -0.80 -7.62
N ALA A 47 -6.50 -1.72 -7.29
CA ALA A 47 -7.06 -1.88 -5.97
C ALA A 47 -6.24 -2.92 -5.20
N SER A 48 -5.92 -2.58 -3.96
CA SER A 48 -5.40 -3.52 -2.97
C SER A 48 -6.25 -3.32 -1.71
N GLN A 49 -7.26 -4.17 -1.58
CA GLN A 49 -8.25 -4.12 -0.51
C GLN A 49 -7.74 -4.81 0.75
N ASP A 50 -8.17 -4.29 1.90
CA ASP A 50 -7.81 -4.82 3.22
C ASP A 50 -9.03 -4.66 4.14
N ASP A 51 -9.63 -5.79 4.52
CA ASP A 51 -10.85 -5.83 5.34
C ASP A 51 -10.59 -5.28 6.74
N GLU A 52 -9.44 -5.59 7.34
CA GLU A 52 -9.12 -5.18 8.70
C GLU A 52 -8.82 -3.68 8.81
N VAL A 53 -8.27 -3.09 7.75
CA VAL A 53 -7.93 -1.66 7.70
C VAL A 53 -9.10 -0.82 7.19
N THR A 54 -9.75 -1.25 6.11
CA THR A 54 -10.73 -0.43 5.38
C THR A 54 -12.17 -0.95 5.45
N GLY A 55 -12.38 -2.18 5.94
CA GLY A 55 -13.66 -2.87 5.89
C GLY A 55 -14.08 -3.29 4.47
N GLU A 56 -13.16 -3.27 3.51
CA GLU A 56 -13.41 -3.69 2.14
C GLU A 56 -12.84 -5.09 1.91
N THR A 57 -13.75 -6.06 1.72
CA THR A 57 -13.38 -7.42 1.36
C THR A 57 -13.05 -7.56 -0.13
N VAL A 58 -12.40 -8.66 -0.51
CA VAL A 58 -12.18 -9.03 -1.92
C VAL A 58 -13.50 -9.03 -2.70
N GLU A 59 -14.56 -9.59 -2.11
CA GLU A 59 -15.88 -9.67 -2.77
C GLU A 59 -16.54 -8.29 -2.92
N MET A 60 -16.45 -7.43 -1.91
CA MET A 60 -16.91 -6.04 -2.02
C MET A 60 -16.17 -5.28 -3.12
N CYS A 61 -14.85 -5.47 -3.20
CA CYS A 61 -14.02 -4.86 -4.23
C CYS A 61 -14.41 -5.36 -5.63
N ARG A 62 -14.56 -6.69 -5.79
CA ARG A 62 -15.01 -7.35 -7.03
C ARG A 62 -16.35 -6.82 -7.51
N GLN A 63 -17.35 -6.74 -6.62
CA GLN A 63 -18.67 -6.21 -6.96
C GLN A 63 -18.64 -4.72 -7.33
N ALA A 64 -17.83 -3.92 -6.63
CA ALA A 64 -17.70 -2.49 -6.91
C ALA A 64 -16.95 -2.20 -8.22
N LEU A 65 -16.07 -3.11 -8.65
CA LEU A 65 -15.31 -3.03 -9.89
C LEU A 65 -15.90 -3.88 -11.02
N ASP A 66 -17.06 -4.49 -10.80
CA ASP A 66 -17.78 -5.17 -11.86
C ASP A 66 -18.07 -4.18 -13.02
N VAL A 67 -17.96 -4.65 -14.26
CA VAL A 67 -18.04 -3.78 -15.44
C VAL A 67 -19.41 -3.10 -15.53
N ASP A 68 -20.48 -3.79 -15.13
CA ASP A 68 -21.83 -3.22 -15.13
C ASP A 68 -21.95 -2.15 -14.04
N ALA A 69 -21.32 -2.36 -12.87
CA ALA A 69 -21.25 -1.36 -11.81
C ALA A 69 -20.47 -0.10 -12.23
N LEU A 70 -19.54 -0.23 -13.18
CA LEU A 70 -18.73 0.86 -13.73
C LEU A 70 -19.29 1.49 -15.00
N GLU A 71 -20.40 0.99 -15.56
CA GLU A 71 -20.96 1.45 -16.85
C GLU A 71 -21.25 2.95 -16.89
N TRP A 72 -21.56 3.57 -15.75
CA TRP A 72 -21.78 5.02 -15.64
C TRP A 72 -20.55 5.88 -16.01
N LEU A 73 -19.35 5.29 -16.09
CA LEU A 73 -18.14 5.93 -16.61
C LEU A 73 -18.12 5.98 -18.14
N ALA A 74 -18.83 5.08 -18.82
CA ALA A 74 -18.87 5.04 -20.27
C ALA A 74 -19.43 6.36 -20.84
N GLY A 75 -18.78 6.87 -21.89
CA GLY A 75 -19.12 8.15 -22.51
C GLY A 75 -18.72 9.40 -21.72
N ARG A 76 -18.29 9.28 -20.45
CA ARG A 76 -17.79 10.41 -19.66
C ARG A 76 -16.47 10.91 -20.22
N ASP A 77 -16.31 12.22 -20.24
CA ASP A 77 -15.07 12.85 -20.70
C ASP A 77 -14.07 12.93 -19.54
N VAL A 78 -12.88 12.34 -19.69
CA VAL A 78 -11.85 12.33 -18.62
C VAL A 78 -11.41 13.75 -18.22
N ARG A 79 -11.62 14.75 -19.08
CA ARG A 79 -11.35 16.17 -18.75
C ARG A 79 -12.29 16.71 -17.66
N GLU A 80 -13.40 16.03 -17.38
CA GLU A 80 -14.32 16.33 -16.27
C GLU A 80 -13.95 15.56 -14.98
N ILE A 81 -12.68 15.18 -14.81
CA ILE A 81 -12.20 14.31 -13.72
C ILE A 81 -12.74 14.70 -12.34
N GLN A 82 -12.81 16.00 -12.02
CA GLN A 82 -13.32 16.49 -10.74
C GLN A 82 -14.78 16.10 -10.49
N SER A 83 -15.62 16.13 -11.54
CA SER A 83 -17.01 15.67 -11.47
C SER A 83 -17.09 14.16 -11.31
N ILE A 84 -16.25 13.43 -12.04
CA ILE A 84 -16.19 11.96 -11.98
C ILE A 84 -15.74 11.48 -10.60
N CYS A 85 -14.66 12.06 -10.04
CA CYS A 85 -14.13 11.71 -8.72
C CYS A 85 -15.12 12.03 -7.59
N ARG A 86 -15.89 13.12 -7.69
CA ARG A 86 -16.97 13.39 -6.73
C ARG A 86 -18.06 12.32 -6.78
N GLU A 87 -18.41 11.86 -7.98
CA GLU A 87 -19.40 10.79 -8.16
C GLU A 87 -18.85 9.44 -7.67
N LEU A 88 -17.57 9.13 -7.93
CA LEU A 88 -16.85 7.99 -7.35
C LEU A 88 -16.94 8.00 -5.82
N GLY A 89 -16.71 9.16 -5.19
CA GLY A 89 -16.80 9.33 -3.74
C GLY A 89 -18.17 8.95 -3.17
N LYS A 90 -19.26 9.16 -3.94
CA LYS A 90 -20.63 8.79 -3.54
C LYS A 90 -20.91 7.30 -3.78
N ARG A 91 -20.55 6.80 -4.96
CA ARG A 91 -20.86 5.43 -5.39
C ARG A 91 -20.03 4.38 -4.66
N MET A 92 -18.78 4.70 -4.36
CA MET A 92 -17.78 3.78 -3.80
C MET A 92 -17.37 4.21 -2.39
N LYS A 93 -18.34 4.67 -1.58
CA LYS A 93 -18.08 5.14 -0.22
C LYS A 93 -17.59 4.02 0.70
N LYS A 94 -18.12 2.81 0.52
CA LYS A 94 -17.78 1.61 1.31
C LYS A 94 -16.67 0.76 0.71
N THR A 95 -16.15 1.17 -0.45
CA THR A 95 -15.12 0.43 -1.20
C THR A 95 -13.98 1.38 -1.60
N PRO A 96 -13.23 1.92 -0.61
CA PRO A 96 -12.16 2.88 -0.85
C PRO A 96 -11.01 2.37 -1.74
N ALA A 97 -10.65 1.09 -1.71
CA ALA A 97 -9.62 0.49 -2.57
C ALA A 97 -10.11 0.40 -4.02
N ALA A 98 -11.32 -0.09 -4.26
CA ALA A 98 -11.95 -0.03 -5.58
C ALA A 98 -12.03 1.41 -6.10
N ARG A 99 -12.44 2.36 -5.26
CA ARG A 99 -12.46 3.79 -5.59
C ARG A 99 -11.08 4.30 -6.00
N ALA A 100 -10.04 3.95 -5.24
CA ALA A 100 -8.67 4.35 -5.53
C ALA A 100 -8.20 3.80 -6.89
N ALA A 101 -8.54 2.56 -7.23
CA ALA A 101 -8.18 1.98 -8.52
C ALA A 101 -8.77 2.75 -9.70
N VAL A 102 -10.06 3.11 -9.63
CA VAL A 102 -10.71 3.89 -10.68
C VAL A 102 -10.17 5.31 -10.72
N ASP A 103 -9.96 5.95 -9.55
CA ASP A 103 -9.39 7.29 -9.46
C ASP A 103 -7.99 7.35 -10.09
N ILE A 104 -7.11 6.40 -9.76
CA ILE A 104 -5.76 6.29 -10.33
C ILE A 104 -5.84 6.07 -11.84
N ALA A 105 -6.74 5.20 -12.32
CA ALA A 105 -6.92 4.95 -13.76
C ALA A 105 -7.38 6.22 -14.52
N LEU A 106 -8.27 7.01 -13.93
CA LEU A 106 -8.70 8.30 -14.48
C LEU A 106 -7.54 9.30 -14.55
N HIS A 107 -6.73 9.38 -13.48
CA HIS A 107 -5.57 10.27 -13.42
C HIS A 107 -4.45 9.87 -14.40
N ASP A 108 -4.16 8.57 -14.56
CA ASP A 108 -3.22 8.07 -15.58
C ASP A 108 -3.75 8.40 -17.00
N LEU A 109 -5.03 8.17 -17.26
CA LEU A 109 -5.64 8.50 -18.55
C LEU A 109 -5.58 10.01 -18.84
N LEU A 110 -5.87 10.85 -17.84
CA LEU A 110 -5.77 12.31 -17.96
C LEU A 110 -4.34 12.77 -18.21
N GLY A 111 -3.37 12.25 -17.46
CA GLY A 111 -1.94 12.55 -17.64
C GLY A 111 -1.48 12.21 -19.06
N ARG A 112 -1.88 11.05 -19.59
CA ARG A 112 -1.58 10.64 -20.98
C ARG A 112 -2.26 11.53 -22.01
N TYR A 113 -3.51 11.97 -21.76
CA TYR A 113 -4.19 12.90 -22.64
C TYR A 113 -3.50 14.27 -22.68
N LEU A 114 -2.98 14.73 -21.54
CA LEU A 114 -2.23 15.98 -21.42
C LEU A 114 -0.74 15.85 -21.77
N GLU A 115 -0.29 14.65 -22.14
CA GLU A 115 1.12 14.32 -22.41
C GLU A 115 2.05 14.75 -21.26
N MET A 116 1.56 14.60 -20.02
CA MET A 116 2.22 15.06 -18.81
C MET A 116 2.35 13.92 -17.78
N PRO A 117 3.55 13.72 -17.19
CA PRO A 117 3.69 12.81 -16.06
C PRO A 117 2.73 13.19 -14.92
N LEU A 118 2.07 12.22 -14.31
CA LEU A 118 1.09 12.48 -13.24
C LEU A 118 1.68 13.29 -12.08
N VAL A 119 2.94 13.03 -11.71
CA VAL A 119 3.64 13.83 -10.67
C VAL A 119 3.70 15.32 -11.01
N LYS A 120 3.87 15.69 -12.29
CA LYS A 120 3.88 17.08 -12.75
C LYS A 120 2.47 17.66 -12.78
N LEU A 121 1.48 16.88 -13.19
CA LEU A 121 0.08 17.28 -13.15
C LEU A 121 -0.39 17.60 -11.72
N LEU A 122 0.10 16.84 -10.74
CA LEU A 122 -0.17 17.03 -9.31
C LEU A 122 0.70 18.13 -8.66
N GLY A 123 1.50 18.86 -9.43
CA GLY A 123 2.34 19.96 -8.93
C GLY A 123 3.65 19.52 -8.27
N GLY A 124 4.00 18.24 -8.35
CA GLY A 124 5.21 17.67 -7.78
C GLY A 124 6.40 17.64 -8.74
N GLU A 125 7.53 17.12 -8.23
CA GLU A 125 8.73 16.86 -9.02
C GLU A 125 9.09 15.37 -8.96
N LEU A 126 9.52 14.82 -10.10
CA LEU A 126 10.00 13.45 -10.15
C LEU A 126 11.39 13.38 -9.50
N ARG A 127 11.42 13.10 -8.21
CA ARG A 127 12.66 12.87 -7.45
C ARG A 127 12.62 11.47 -6.87
N GLY A 128 13.77 10.78 -6.91
CA GLY A 128 13.94 9.55 -6.15
C GLY A 128 13.74 9.87 -4.66
N MET A 129 12.93 9.06 -3.98
CA MET A 129 12.75 9.16 -2.53
C MET A 129 13.29 7.89 -1.89
N PRO A 130 13.96 7.99 -0.74
CA PRO A 130 14.36 6.81 -0.02
C PRO A 130 13.14 6.02 0.43
N THR A 131 13.16 4.71 0.18
CA THR A 131 12.16 3.78 0.72
C THR A 131 12.73 3.05 1.92
N SER A 132 11.86 2.71 2.87
CA SER A 132 12.15 1.63 3.81
C SER A 132 11.83 0.28 3.19
N ILE A 133 12.41 -0.78 3.75
CA ILE A 133 11.94 -2.15 3.55
C ILE A 133 11.40 -2.69 4.86
N THR A 134 10.37 -3.54 4.79
CA THR A 134 9.66 -4.02 5.98
C THR A 134 10.02 -5.47 6.27
N ILE A 135 10.41 -5.72 7.51
CA ILE A 135 10.59 -7.04 8.11
C ILE A 135 9.29 -7.38 8.84
N GLY A 136 8.75 -8.57 8.59
CA GLY A 136 7.55 -9.09 9.25
C GLY A 136 7.78 -9.37 10.74
N ILE A 137 6.74 -9.86 11.42
CA ILE A 137 6.94 -10.46 12.74
C ILE A 137 7.54 -11.86 12.54
N GLU A 138 8.79 -12.00 12.96
CA GLU A 138 9.58 -13.23 12.99
C GLU A 138 10.33 -13.30 14.31
N ASP A 139 10.96 -14.45 14.60
CA ASP A 139 11.89 -14.54 15.73
C ASP A 139 13.11 -13.63 15.56
N VAL A 140 13.86 -13.45 16.64
CA VAL A 140 15.04 -12.56 16.69
C VAL A 140 16.06 -12.92 15.61
N GLU A 141 16.46 -14.19 15.49
CA GLU A 141 17.53 -14.58 14.56
C GLU A 141 17.11 -14.37 13.10
N SER A 142 15.88 -14.76 12.74
CA SER A 142 15.34 -14.56 11.39
C SER A 142 15.23 -13.07 11.04
N THR A 143 14.78 -12.24 12.01
CA THR A 143 14.75 -10.78 11.89
C THR A 143 16.14 -10.21 11.60
N LEU A 144 17.19 -10.68 12.28
CA LEU A 144 18.57 -10.23 12.07
C LEU A 144 19.13 -10.69 10.72
N GLU A 145 18.85 -11.92 10.30
CA GLU A 145 19.25 -12.42 8.99
C GLU A 145 18.64 -11.60 7.86
N GLU A 146 17.33 -11.34 7.92
CA GLU A 146 16.63 -10.54 6.92
C GLU A 146 17.12 -9.08 6.92
N ALA A 147 17.39 -8.49 8.10
CA ALA A 147 17.99 -7.17 8.19
C ALA A 147 19.36 -7.10 7.50
N ARG A 148 20.24 -8.07 7.74
CA ARG A 148 21.56 -8.14 7.07
C ARG A 148 21.41 -8.28 5.56
N GLU A 149 20.48 -9.10 5.08
CA GLU A 149 20.18 -9.22 3.65
C GLU A 149 19.79 -7.85 3.06
N TYR A 150 18.85 -7.15 3.70
CA TYR A 150 18.36 -5.87 3.23
C TYR A 150 19.41 -4.76 3.28
N LEU A 151 20.25 -4.72 4.31
CA LEU A 151 21.39 -3.79 4.38
C LEU A 151 22.39 -4.06 3.25
N GLY A 152 22.67 -5.35 2.97
CA GLY A 152 23.51 -5.79 1.85
C GLY A 152 22.94 -5.41 0.48
N ARG A 153 21.62 -5.31 0.35
CA ARG A 153 20.92 -4.82 -0.85
C ARG A 153 20.88 -3.29 -0.98
N GLY A 154 21.45 -2.56 -0.02
CA GLY A 154 21.56 -1.10 -0.06
C GLY A 154 20.43 -0.34 0.64
N PHE A 155 19.51 -1.03 1.33
CA PHE A 155 18.53 -0.33 2.15
C PHE A 155 19.21 0.39 3.32
N ARG A 156 18.67 1.56 3.68
CA ARG A 156 19.16 2.39 4.80
C ARG A 156 18.05 2.75 5.80
N ARG A 157 16.85 2.21 5.56
CA ARG A 157 15.69 2.37 6.42
C ARG A 157 15.01 1.02 6.54
N ILE A 158 14.92 0.49 7.74
CA ILE A 158 14.28 -0.79 8.04
C ILE A 158 13.01 -0.47 8.84
N LYS A 159 11.89 -1.06 8.44
CA LYS A 159 10.65 -1.04 9.20
C LYS A 159 10.44 -2.43 9.80
N VAL A 160 10.24 -2.52 11.10
CA VAL A 160 10.03 -3.78 11.81
C VAL A 160 8.59 -3.85 12.28
N LYS A 161 7.92 -4.96 11.99
CA LYS A 161 6.58 -5.25 12.52
C LYS A 161 6.67 -5.80 13.93
N LEU A 162 5.84 -5.26 14.82
CA LEU A 162 5.75 -5.59 16.25
C LEU A 162 4.29 -5.93 16.61
N GLY A 163 4.03 -6.14 17.90
CA GLY A 163 2.68 -6.16 18.45
C GLY A 163 2.14 -7.56 18.75
N ARG A 164 3.01 -8.57 18.92
CA ARG A 164 2.61 -9.91 19.40
C ARG A 164 3.10 -10.19 20.82
N ASP A 165 4.36 -9.89 21.10
CA ASP A 165 4.98 -10.12 22.40
C ASP A 165 5.92 -8.96 22.70
N LEU A 166 5.63 -8.19 23.75
CA LEU A 166 6.39 -6.99 24.08
C LEU A 166 7.85 -7.29 24.42
N GLU A 167 8.14 -8.40 25.10
CA GLU A 167 9.49 -8.75 25.51
C GLU A 167 10.34 -9.09 24.28
N GLU A 168 9.80 -9.95 23.41
CA GLU A 168 10.47 -10.32 22.16
C GLU A 168 10.58 -9.12 21.20
N ASP A 169 9.56 -8.25 21.16
CA ASP A 169 9.61 -7.01 20.36
C ASP A 169 10.75 -6.08 20.81
N VAL A 170 10.98 -5.92 22.12
CA VAL A 170 12.10 -5.12 22.66
C VAL A 170 13.43 -5.79 22.35
N GLU A 171 13.56 -7.09 22.62
CA GLU A 171 14.78 -7.85 22.32
C GLU A 171 15.15 -7.73 20.83
N ARG A 172 14.18 -7.89 19.92
CA ARG A 172 14.42 -7.75 18.47
C ARG A 172 15.01 -6.40 18.11
N LEU A 173 14.58 -5.31 18.75
CA LEU A 173 15.11 -3.97 18.47
C LEU A 173 16.48 -3.74 19.06
N GLU A 174 16.75 -4.20 20.28
CA GLU A 174 18.08 -4.15 20.88
C GLU A 174 19.10 -4.87 20.00
N ARG A 175 18.78 -6.10 19.59
CA ARG A 175 19.64 -6.93 18.73
C ARG A 175 19.81 -6.33 17.33
N LEU A 176 18.75 -5.76 16.75
CA LEU A 176 18.85 -5.04 15.47
C LEU A 176 19.75 -3.82 15.58
N ARG A 177 19.66 -3.08 16.69
CA ARG A 177 20.46 -1.88 16.92
C ARG A 177 21.94 -2.22 17.02
N GLU A 178 22.31 -3.35 17.64
CA GLU A 178 23.70 -3.81 17.73
C GLU A 178 24.35 -4.08 16.37
N ILE A 179 23.59 -4.55 15.37
CA ILE A 179 24.13 -4.92 14.05
C ILE A 179 24.05 -3.79 13.01
N CYS A 180 23.29 -2.73 13.30
CA CYS A 180 23.10 -1.61 12.39
C CYS A 180 23.98 -0.42 12.82
N ASP A 181 24.48 0.37 11.87
CA ASP A 181 25.09 1.68 12.15
C ASP A 181 24.03 2.71 12.56
N ARG A 182 24.35 3.69 13.42
CA ARG A 182 23.38 4.72 13.87
C ARG A 182 22.72 5.51 12.74
N GLU A 183 23.33 5.57 11.55
CA GLU A 183 22.75 6.22 10.37
C GLU A 183 21.61 5.40 9.71
N ILE A 184 21.49 4.11 10.03
CA ILE A 184 20.38 3.26 9.59
C ILE A 184 19.14 3.60 10.40
N GLY A 185 18.13 4.14 9.72
CA GLY A 185 16.85 4.46 10.35
C GLY A 185 16.03 3.21 10.60
N ILE A 186 15.70 2.93 11.86
CA ILE A 186 14.80 1.85 12.26
C ILE A 186 13.43 2.46 12.58
N ARG A 187 12.37 1.89 12.02
CA ARG A 187 10.98 2.28 12.28
C ARG A 187 10.22 1.08 12.79
N VAL A 188 9.27 1.32 13.68
CA VAL A 188 8.45 0.26 14.26
C VAL A 188 6.98 0.46 13.91
N ASP A 189 6.25 -0.63 13.78
CA ASP A 189 4.81 -0.62 13.52
C ASP A 189 4.17 -1.84 14.18
N ALA A 190 3.46 -1.59 15.28
CA ALA A 190 2.82 -2.62 16.08
C ALA A 190 1.44 -3.05 15.54
N ASN A 191 0.93 -2.46 14.45
CA ASN A 191 -0.37 -2.84 13.87
C ASN A 191 -1.55 -2.91 14.89
N ARG A 192 -1.57 -2.00 15.88
CA ARG A 192 -2.56 -1.98 16.99
C ARG A 192 -2.44 -3.16 17.98
N GLY A 193 -1.34 -3.91 17.94
CA GLY A 193 -1.12 -5.09 18.80
C GLY A 193 -0.85 -4.76 20.28
N TYR A 194 -0.44 -3.54 20.60
CA TYR A 194 -0.21 -3.12 21.99
C TYR A 194 -1.43 -2.50 22.64
N THR A 195 -1.58 -2.73 23.94
CA THR A 195 -2.37 -1.86 24.81
C THR A 195 -1.67 -0.52 25.03
N VAL A 196 -2.36 0.42 25.69
CA VAL A 196 -1.77 1.71 26.07
C VAL A 196 -0.58 1.50 27.00
N GLU A 197 -0.71 0.61 27.98
CA GLU A 197 0.32 0.30 28.96
C GLU A 197 1.54 -0.35 28.29
N GLN A 198 1.32 -1.32 27.39
CA GLN A 198 2.40 -1.93 26.62
C GLN A 198 3.10 -0.91 25.71
N THR A 199 2.36 0.04 25.13
CA THR A 199 2.95 1.09 24.31
C THR A 199 3.84 2.01 25.14
N ILE A 200 3.43 2.37 26.35
CA ILE A 200 4.23 3.21 27.25
C ILE A 200 5.50 2.46 27.66
N ASP A 201 5.37 1.20 28.10
CA ASP A 201 6.52 0.37 28.50
C ASP A 201 7.50 0.15 27.33
N PHE A 202 6.98 -0.17 26.14
CA PHE A 202 7.79 -0.29 24.93
C PHE A 202 8.62 0.97 24.65
N VAL A 203 7.99 2.15 24.70
CA VAL A 203 8.69 3.41 24.47
C VAL A 203 9.76 3.61 25.53
N GLU A 204 9.42 3.51 26.81
CA GLU A 204 10.37 3.72 27.92
C GLU A 204 11.61 2.82 27.81
N ARG A 205 11.44 1.56 27.40
CA ARG A 205 12.53 0.59 27.25
C ARG A 205 13.38 0.80 26.00
N THR A 206 12.85 1.45 24.97
CA THR A 206 13.53 1.60 23.68
C THR A 206 14.01 3.03 23.40
N LEU A 207 13.78 3.96 24.33
CA LEU A 207 14.16 5.38 24.21
C LEU A 207 15.64 5.60 23.85
N ASP A 208 16.54 4.81 24.41
CA ASP A 208 17.99 4.98 24.25
C ASP A 208 18.56 4.24 23.02
N LEU A 209 17.72 3.56 22.24
CA LEU A 209 18.15 2.81 21.06
C LEU A 209 18.42 3.70 19.83
N ASP A 210 18.05 4.98 19.83
CA ASP A 210 18.35 5.93 18.74
C ASP A 210 18.75 7.32 19.24
#